data_AF-A0A0W1DIB4-F1
#
_entry.id   AF-A0A0W1DIB4-F1
#
_cell.length_a   1.000
_cell.length_b   1.000
_cell.length_c   1.000
_cell.angle_alpha   90.00
_cell.angle_beta   90.00
_cell.angle_gamma   90.00
#
_symmetry.space_group_name_H-M   'P 1'
#
loop_
_entity.id
_entity.type
_entity.pdbx_description
1 polymer ?
#
loop_
_entity_poly.entity_id
_entity_poly.type
_entity_poly.pdbx_seq_one_letter_code
_entity_poly.pdbx_strand_id
1 'polypeptide(L)'
;MLGLVIFTVCCYEFPGMPPIVYMPLLFAFCLFFLIVDPKVTTRNMTLHIAGILGIFSFYFVPMGFFILYGQEIELTLAPLSLIVAALVLRWAGRDDREQRRTSDLGKLSPTLLTILEILFYAVAVISVAGGIVNRENITDAGPVTIIFFLCFSLNIFICELAFRQGEPYRIFRLMAGLFAMLVIYVTFIWTGFGRIYIGMLTVPIYVLLISYGLLKYRPVPLIGVSLLVVLGGNLFRFGFQGDYHSVLSDSTTSGLLLADELWNSKQSFALPSDMSSQFMLFFFNWMPRQLWPEKPVAVGASFVDFYMGRSGFGEGHSIALGVVGEHLYFMGGWWLPSLALAIVAFVCLRRLFAKISGGFVMPLALFDANFITFLWGGLAAFGARYFFLSMPAIAASAILTYYLGSREAHPRNPARTR
;
A
#
# COMPACT_ATOMS: atom_id res chain seq x y z
N MET A 1 -13.66 17.71 -8.85
CA MET A 1 -12.32 17.81 -9.46
C MET A 1 -12.03 19.21 -9.95
N LEU A 2 -12.76 19.78 -10.93
CA LEU A 2 -12.62 21.21 -11.24
C LEU A 2 -12.88 22.06 -9.98
N GLY A 3 -13.92 21.75 -9.22
CA GLY A 3 -14.16 22.37 -7.91
C GLY A 3 -13.08 22.11 -6.84
N LEU A 4 -12.31 21.01 -6.93
CA LEU A 4 -11.19 20.73 -6.00
C LEU A 4 -10.01 21.64 -6.35
N VAL A 5 -9.67 21.68 -7.64
CA VAL A 5 -8.61 22.55 -8.17
C VAL A 5 -8.96 24.01 -7.91
N ILE A 6 -10.19 24.42 -8.20
CA ILE A 6 -10.67 25.78 -7.90
C ILE A 6 -10.63 26.03 -6.39
N PHE A 7 -11.12 25.14 -5.54
CA PHE A 7 -11.09 25.34 -4.09
C PHE A 7 -9.66 25.44 -3.54
N THR A 8 -8.75 24.55 -3.98
CA THR A 8 -7.34 24.57 -3.58
C THR A 8 -6.63 25.83 -4.09
N VAL A 9 -6.86 26.23 -5.34
CA VAL A 9 -6.32 27.47 -5.92
C VAL A 9 -6.88 28.69 -5.20
N CYS A 10 -8.19 28.72 -4.90
CA CYS A 10 -8.81 29.80 -4.14
C CYS A 10 -8.23 29.87 -2.71
N CYS A 11 -8.05 28.76 -2.00
CA CYS A 11 -7.41 28.76 -0.68
C CYS A 11 -5.95 29.23 -0.75
N TYR A 12 -5.24 28.93 -1.85
CA TYR A 12 -3.88 29.39 -2.10
C TYR A 12 -3.80 30.90 -2.42
N GLU A 13 -4.81 31.44 -3.10
CA GLU A 13 -4.89 32.86 -3.46
C GLU A 13 -5.49 33.78 -2.37
N PHE A 14 -5.80 33.26 -1.18
CA PHE A 14 -6.15 34.08 -0.01
C PHE A 14 -4.96 34.19 0.96
N PRO A 15 -3.93 35.00 0.64
CA PRO A 15 -2.82 35.25 1.56
C PRO A 15 -3.37 35.89 2.84
N GLY A 16 -3.32 35.16 3.95
CA GLY A 16 -3.78 35.61 5.26
C GLY A 16 -4.88 34.76 5.92
N MET A 17 -5.45 33.76 5.23
CA MET A 17 -6.36 32.83 5.90
C MET A 17 -5.55 31.84 6.77
N PRO A 18 -5.75 31.79 8.10
CA PRO A 18 -4.94 30.94 8.95
C PRO A 18 -5.21 29.45 8.65
N PRO A 19 -4.19 28.57 8.73
CA PRO A 19 -4.30 27.13 8.49
C PRO A 19 -5.49 26.46 9.18
N ILE A 20 -5.83 26.91 10.38
CA ILE A 20 -6.95 26.41 11.17
C ILE A 20 -8.32 26.56 10.48
N VAL A 21 -8.46 27.46 9.51
CA VAL A 21 -9.74 27.75 8.83
C VAL A 21 -9.87 26.99 7.52
N TYR A 22 -8.85 27.01 6.66
CA TYR A 22 -8.96 26.32 5.37
C TYR A 22 -8.74 24.81 5.48
N MET A 23 -8.05 24.32 6.52
CA MET A 23 -7.81 22.88 6.69
C MET A 23 -9.05 22.05 6.99
N PRO A 24 -9.95 22.46 7.90
CA PRO A 24 -11.24 21.79 8.07
C PRO A 24 -12.07 21.77 6.80
N LEU A 25 -12.01 22.83 5.97
CA LEU A 25 -12.71 22.89 4.70
C LEU A 25 -12.10 21.95 3.66
N LEU A 26 -10.77 21.95 3.51
CA LEU A 26 -10.04 21.00 2.66
C LEU A 26 -10.31 19.56 3.10
N PHE A 27 -10.30 19.30 4.41
CA PHE A 27 -10.64 18.02 5.00
C PHE A 27 -12.07 17.61 4.66
N ALA A 28 -13.06 18.48 4.93
CA ALA A 28 -14.46 18.22 4.61
C ALA A 28 -14.67 17.96 3.12
N PHE A 29 -13.94 18.67 2.27
CA PHE A 29 -14.00 18.53 0.83
C PHE A 29 -13.33 17.24 0.33
N CYS A 30 -12.18 16.84 0.89
CA CYS A 30 -11.55 15.55 0.63
C CYS A 30 -12.42 14.40 1.13
N LEU A 31 -12.99 14.51 2.34
CA LEU A 31 -14.00 13.58 2.86
C LEU A 31 -15.16 13.46 1.88
N PHE A 32 -15.68 14.59 1.42
CA PHE A 32 -16.80 14.64 0.48
C PHE A 32 -16.43 13.89 -0.82
N PHE A 33 -15.27 14.14 -1.42
CA PHE A 33 -14.87 13.43 -2.64
C PHE A 33 -14.60 11.94 -2.41
N LEU A 34 -14.09 11.55 -1.25
CA LEU A 34 -13.81 10.16 -0.90
C LEU A 34 -15.06 9.37 -0.49
N ILE A 35 -16.08 10.05 0.05
CA ILE A 35 -17.30 9.43 0.61
C ILE A 35 -18.49 9.55 -0.35
N VAL A 36 -18.63 10.64 -1.11
CA VAL A 36 -19.87 11.03 -1.81
C VAL A 36 -19.93 10.56 -3.26
N ASP A 37 -18.92 9.84 -3.78
CA ASP A 37 -19.08 9.12 -5.05
C ASP A 37 -19.39 7.62 -4.81
N PRO A 38 -20.68 7.25 -4.60
CA PRO A 38 -21.12 5.87 -4.39
C PRO A 38 -20.84 4.96 -5.61
N LYS A 39 -20.69 5.53 -6.81
CA LYS A 39 -20.39 4.78 -8.04
C LYS A 39 -18.92 4.38 -8.12
N VAL A 40 -18.05 5.20 -7.54
CA VAL A 40 -16.60 4.97 -7.46
C VAL A 40 -16.25 3.99 -6.33
N THR A 41 -16.95 4.06 -5.19
CA THR A 41 -16.71 3.20 -4.01
C THR A 41 -17.08 1.72 -4.20
N THR A 42 -18.05 1.39 -5.03
CA THR A 42 -18.46 -0.01 -5.26
C THR A 42 -17.59 -0.78 -6.26
N ARG A 43 -16.75 -0.09 -7.06
CA ARG A 43 -15.95 -0.72 -8.11
C ARG A 43 -14.47 -0.88 -7.75
N ASN A 44 -13.86 0.08 -7.06
CA ASN A 44 -12.43 0.05 -6.70
C ASN A 44 -12.23 0.17 -5.20
N MET A 45 -12.99 -0.63 -4.48
CA MET A 45 -13.11 -0.49 -3.04
C MET A 45 -11.76 -0.62 -2.35
N THR A 46 -10.87 -1.51 -2.80
CA THR A 46 -9.55 -1.66 -2.19
C THR A 46 -8.68 -0.43 -2.34
N LEU A 47 -8.54 0.09 -3.56
CA LEU A 47 -7.71 1.26 -3.79
C LEU A 47 -8.25 2.47 -3.02
N HIS A 48 -9.57 2.63 -2.92
CA HIS A 48 -10.17 3.65 -2.06
C HIS A 48 -9.89 3.42 -0.58
N ILE A 49 -10.05 2.20 -0.07
CA ILE A 49 -9.73 1.87 1.33
C ILE A 49 -8.26 2.19 1.61
N ALA A 50 -7.34 1.72 0.75
CA ALA A 50 -5.92 1.94 0.87
C ALA A 50 -5.56 3.43 0.78
N GLY A 51 -6.18 4.16 -0.16
CA GLY A 51 -6.01 5.59 -0.30
C GLY A 51 -6.51 6.37 0.91
N ILE A 52 -7.71 6.07 1.42
CA ILE A 52 -8.25 6.69 2.64
C ILE A 52 -7.31 6.40 3.81
N LEU A 53 -6.95 5.14 4.05
CA LEU A 53 -6.07 4.79 5.16
C LEU A 53 -4.70 5.47 5.05
N GLY A 54 -4.08 5.48 3.86
CA GLY A 54 -2.79 6.14 3.63
C GLY A 54 -2.86 7.66 3.81
N ILE A 55 -3.86 8.31 3.20
CA ILE A 55 -4.09 9.75 3.33
C ILE A 55 -4.28 10.13 4.80
N PHE A 56 -5.14 9.41 5.51
CA PHE A 56 -5.40 9.74 6.91
C PHE A 56 -4.19 9.48 7.80
N SER A 57 -3.52 8.34 7.62
CA SER A 57 -2.42 7.93 8.48
C SER A 57 -1.18 8.81 8.32
N PHE A 58 -0.86 9.27 7.10
CA PHE A 58 0.40 9.96 6.80
C PHE A 58 0.25 11.43 6.46
N TYR A 59 -0.98 11.91 6.26
CA TYR A 59 -1.22 13.33 6.02
C TYR A 59 -2.06 13.95 7.13
N PHE A 60 -3.29 13.48 7.34
CA PHE A 60 -4.18 14.13 8.29
C PHE A 60 -3.76 13.97 9.75
N VAL A 61 -3.39 12.76 10.18
CA VAL A 61 -2.97 12.55 11.58
C VAL A 61 -1.70 13.34 11.91
N PRO A 62 -0.62 13.29 11.10
CA PRO A 62 0.55 14.15 11.30
C PRO A 62 0.22 15.65 11.30
N MET A 63 -0.62 16.10 10.37
CA MET A 63 -1.05 17.50 10.35
C MET A 63 -1.80 17.91 11.62
N GLY A 64 -2.67 17.03 12.14
CA GLY A 64 -3.33 17.24 13.42
C GLY A 64 -2.31 17.39 14.55
N PHE A 65 -1.27 16.57 14.58
CA PHE A 65 -0.18 16.74 15.55
C PHE A 65 0.53 18.08 15.40
N PHE A 66 0.91 18.48 14.19
CA PHE A 66 1.58 19.77 13.97
C PHE A 66 0.75 20.95 14.45
N ILE A 67 -0.56 20.96 14.18
CA ILE A 67 -1.49 21.98 14.65
C ILE A 67 -1.60 21.98 16.18
N LEU A 68 -1.77 20.80 16.79
CA LEU A 68 -1.91 20.67 18.25
C LEU A 68 -0.67 21.15 19.01
N TYR A 69 0.51 21.01 18.40
CA TYR A 69 1.78 21.45 18.98
C TYR A 69 2.22 22.84 18.51
N GLY A 70 1.39 23.57 17.77
CA GLY A 70 1.66 24.96 17.38
C GLY A 70 2.78 25.12 16.34
N GLN A 71 3.03 24.12 15.49
CA GLN A 71 3.97 24.27 14.38
C GLN A 71 3.33 25.03 13.23
N GLU A 72 4.01 26.09 12.81
CA GLU A 72 3.69 26.81 11.60
C GLU A 72 4.28 26.06 10.41
N ILE A 73 3.57 25.04 9.93
CA ILE A 73 3.89 24.38 8.66
C ILE A 73 3.14 25.11 7.55
N GLU A 74 3.86 25.52 6.51
CA GLU A 74 3.24 25.98 5.28
C GLU A 74 2.65 24.75 4.59
N LEU A 75 1.40 24.43 4.93
CA LEU A 75 0.75 23.19 4.51
C LEU A 75 0.44 23.12 3.00
N THR A 76 1.14 23.88 2.17
CA THR A 76 1.01 24.00 0.73
C THR A 76 1.06 22.64 0.01
N LEU A 77 1.86 21.70 0.51
CA LEU A 77 2.03 20.37 -0.09
C LEU A 77 0.94 19.36 0.30
N ALA A 78 0.23 19.58 1.41
CA ALA A 78 -0.81 18.65 1.86
C ALA A 78 -2.02 18.62 0.89
N PRO A 79 -2.63 19.76 0.49
CA PRO A 79 -3.67 19.79 -0.54
C PRO A 79 -3.24 19.14 -1.85
N LEU A 80 -1.98 19.33 -2.23
CA LEU A 80 -1.44 18.83 -3.48
C LEU A 80 -1.28 17.31 -3.47
N SER A 81 -0.77 16.77 -2.36
CA SER A 81 -0.72 15.33 -2.11
C SER A 81 -2.13 14.72 -2.10
N LEU A 82 -3.12 15.43 -1.55
CA LEU A 82 -4.52 15.01 -1.57
C LEU A 82 -5.12 15.03 -2.98
N ILE A 83 -4.82 16.04 -3.79
CA ILE A 83 -5.22 16.10 -5.20
C ILE A 83 -4.62 14.92 -5.96
N VAL A 84 -3.33 14.66 -5.76
CA VAL A 84 -2.62 13.53 -6.37
C VAL A 84 -3.28 12.21 -6.00
N ALA A 85 -3.52 11.99 -4.70
CA ALA A 85 -4.19 10.76 -4.26
C ALA A 85 -5.60 10.66 -4.88
N ALA A 86 -6.39 11.73 -4.89
CA ALA A 86 -7.72 11.76 -5.52
C ALA A 86 -7.67 11.48 -7.03
N LEU A 87 -6.64 11.96 -7.73
CA LEU A 87 -6.39 11.67 -9.14
C LEU A 87 -6.13 10.18 -9.36
N VAL A 88 -5.22 9.58 -8.56
CA VAL A 88 -4.94 8.14 -8.62
C VAL A 88 -6.22 7.34 -8.40
N LEU A 89 -6.95 7.61 -7.32
CA LEU A 89 -8.20 6.94 -6.98
C LEU A 89 -9.21 7.01 -8.14
N ARG A 90 -9.35 8.18 -8.76
CA ARG A 90 -10.31 8.38 -9.86
C ARG A 90 -9.89 7.69 -11.16
N TRP A 91 -8.61 7.78 -11.54
CA TRP A 91 -8.12 7.29 -12.83
C TRP A 91 -7.89 5.79 -12.83
N ALA A 92 -7.25 5.29 -11.79
CA ALA A 92 -7.11 3.86 -11.57
C ALA A 92 -8.48 3.18 -11.48
N GLY A 93 -9.49 3.92 -11.03
CA GLY A 93 -10.82 3.39 -10.76
C GLY A 93 -11.81 3.25 -11.92
N ARG A 94 -11.44 3.66 -13.14
CA ARG A 94 -12.42 3.72 -14.25
C ARG A 94 -12.73 2.38 -14.92
N ASP A 95 -11.85 1.37 -14.81
CA ASP A 95 -11.85 0.21 -15.73
C ASP A 95 -12.34 -1.13 -15.14
N ASP A 96 -12.80 -1.19 -13.89
CA ASP A 96 -13.19 -2.46 -13.22
C ASP A 96 -14.50 -3.10 -13.77
N ARG A 97 -15.00 -2.68 -14.95
CA ARG A 97 -16.11 -3.37 -15.65
C ARG A 97 -15.72 -4.79 -16.11
N GLU A 98 -14.44 -5.01 -16.39
CA GLU A 98 -13.93 -6.29 -16.89
C GLU A 98 -13.93 -7.38 -15.81
N GLN A 99 -13.73 -6.99 -14.54
CA GLN A 99 -13.62 -7.92 -13.41
C GLN A 99 -14.91 -8.69 -13.09
N ARG A 100 -16.09 -8.14 -13.44
CA ARG A 100 -17.38 -8.80 -13.22
C ARG A 100 -17.73 -9.86 -14.28
N ARG A 101 -17.02 -9.90 -15.42
CA ARG A 101 -17.35 -10.81 -16.52
C ARG A 101 -16.82 -12.24 -16.34
N THR A 102 -15.92 -12.49 -15.39
CA THR A 102 -15.30 -13.81 -15.18
C THR A 102 -15.83 -14.54 -13.94
N SER A 103 -17.07 -14.24 -13.51
CA SER A 103 -17.78 -15.03 -12.50
C SER A 103 -17.90 -16.53 -12.86
N ASP A 104 -17.65 -16.86 -14.12
CA ASP A 104 -17.87 -18.19 -14.68
C ASP A 104 -16.59 -19.03 -14.76
N LEU A 105 -15.43 -18.52 -14.31
CA LEU A 105 -14.21 -19.32 -14.18
C LEU A 105 -14.52 -20.56 -13.32
N GLY A 106 -14.52 -21.72 -13.97
CA GLY A 106 -15.05 -22.97 -13.43
C GLY A 106 -14.55 -23.32 -12.03
N LYS A 107 -15.42 -23.95 -11.24
CA LYS A 107 -15.09 -24.42 -9.88
C LYS A 107 -13.86 -25.33 -9.94
N LEU A 108 -12.82 -24.97 -9.18
CA LEU A 108 -11.70 -25.88 -8.92
C LEU A 108 -12.20 -27.17 -8.27
N SER A 109 -11.51 -28.28 -8.52
CA SER A 109 -11.83 -29.53 -7.83
C SER A 109 -11.59 -29.35 -6.33
N PRO A 110 -12.48 -29.88 -5.45
CA PRO A 110 -12.29 -29.81 -4.00
C PRO A 110 -10.95 -30.40 -3.55
N THR A 111 -10.45 -31.44 -4.26
CA THR A 111 -9.15 -32.06 -4.01
C THR A 111 -7.99 -31.09 -4.24
N LEU A 112 -8.00 -30.35 -5.35
CA LEU A 112 -6.93 -29.37 -5.62
C LEU A 112 -6.93 -28.26 -4.58
N LEU A 113 -8.12 -27.77 -4.18
CA LEU A 113 -8.20 -26.72 -3.16
C LEU A 113 -7.69 -27.22 -1.79
N THR A 114 -7.98 -28.47 -1.42
CA THR A 114 -7.41 -29.10 -0.21
C THR A 114 -5.89 -29.25 -0.30
N ILE A 115 -5.34 -29.64 -1.46
CA ILE A 115 -3.88 -29.72 -1.66
C ILE A 115 -3.25 -28.34 -1.47
N LEU A 116 -3.82 -27.29 -2.07
CA LEU A 116 -3.35 -25.91 -1.91
C LEU A 116 -3.42 -25.45 -0.44
N GLU A 117 -4.49 -25.80 0.27
CA GLU A 117 -4.66 -25.51 1.71
C GLU A 117 -3.58 -26.22 2.56
N ILE A 118 -3.29 -27.50 2.31
CA ILE A 118 -2.26 -28.25 3.03
C ILE A 118 -0.87 -27.67 2.76
N LEU A 119 -0.55 -27.39 1.49
CA LEU A 119 0.70 -26.74 1.10
C LEU A 119 0.84 -25.39 1.81
N PHE A 120 -0.24 -24.60 1.86
CA PHE A 120 -0.25 -23.34 2.60
C PHE A 120 0.13 -23.54 4.09
N TYR A 121 -0.56 -24.44 4.81
CA TYR A 121 -0.29 -24.63 6.24
C TYR A 121 1.13 -25.11 6.49
N ALA A 122 1.67 -25.99 5.62
CA ALA A 122 3.04 -26.44 5.71
C ALA A 122 4.03 -25.26 5.62
N VAL A 123 3.87 -24.36 4.65
CA VAL A 123 4.78 -23.21 4.51
C VAL A 123 4.54 -22.16 5.60
N ALA A 124 3.32 -22.00 6.10
CA ALA A 124 3.05 -21.15 7.26
C ALA A 124 3.80 -21.65 8.51
N VAL A 125 3.79 -22.97 8.77
CA VAL A 125 4.56 -23.59 9.84
C VAL A 125 6.06 -23.37 9.65
N ILE A 126 6.58 -23.54 8.44
CA ILE A 126 8.00 -23.25 8.12
C ILE A 126 8.31 -21.78 8.39
N SER A 127 7.41 -20.85 8.04
CA SER A 127 7.58 -19.42 8.29
C SER A 127 7.65 -19.10 9.79
N VAL A 128 6.80 -19.75 10.60
CA VAL A 128 6.84 -19.62 12.06
C VAL A 128 8.14 -20.16 12.62
N ALA A 129 8.52 -21.39 12.23
CA ALA A 129 9.74 -22.03 12.69
C ALA A 129 10.97 -21.18 12.33
N GLY A 130 11.04 -20.68 11.10
CA GLY A 130 12.09 -19.77 10.66
C GLY A 130 12.09 -18.46 11.43
N GLY A 131 10.92 -17.88 11.71
CA GLY A 131 10.80 -16.66 12.52
C GLY A 131 11.27 -16.86 13.97
N ILE A 132 11.00 -18.02 14.57
CA ILE A 132 11.48 -18.37 15.91
C ILE A 132 13.00 -18.52 15.90
N VAL A 133 13.55 -19.27 14.94
CA VAL A 133 15.00 -19.51 14.83
C VAL A 133 15.76 -18.21 14.56
N ASN A 134 15.25 -17.36 13.67
CA ASN A 134 15.91 -16.11 13.30
C ASN A 134 15.66 -14.96 14.28
N ARG A 135 14.84 -15.16 15.32
CA ARG A 135 14.60 -14.12 16.33
C ARG A 135 15.90 -13.66 17.00
N GLU A 136 16.87 -14.57 17.13
CA GLU A 136 18.17 -14.29 17.74
C GLU A 136 19.17 -13.67 16.74
N ASN A 137 18.99 -13.89 15.43
CA ASN A 137 19.87 -13.42 14.35
C ASN A 137 19.12 -12.45 13.40
N ILE A 138 18.88 -11.23 13.88
CA ILE A 138 18.11 -10.19 13.17
C ILE A 138 18.66 -9.89 11.77
N THR A 139 19.96 -10.08 11.54
CA THR A 139 20.63 -9.83 10.26
C THR A 139 20.16 -10.76 9.12
N ASP A 140 19.62 -11.94 9.44
CA ASP A 140 19.17 -12.94 8.45
C ASP A 140 17.64 -13.06 8.34
N ALA A 141 16.89 -12.06 8.83
CA ALA A 141 15.41 -12.08 8.79
C ALA A 141 14.80 -11.95 7.37
N GLY A 142 15.61 -11.60 6.36
CA GLY A 142 15.17 -11.36 4.99
C GLY A 142 14.41 -12.53 4.34
N PRO A 143 15.02 -13.73 4.24
CA PRO A 143 14.36 -14.89 3.63
C PRO A 143 13.05 -15.30 4.32
N VAL A 144 13.01 -15.31 5.65
CA VAL A 144 11.80 -15.66 6.42
C VAL A 144 10.67 -14.67 6.12
N THR A 145 10.99 -13.37 6.06
CA THR A 145 10.02 -12.32 5.72
C THR A 145 9.46 -12.49 4.31
N ILE A 146 10.31 -12.85 3.34
CA ILE A 146 9.89 -13.13 1.96
C ILE A 146 8.95 -14.34 1.90
N ILE A 147 9.31 -15.44 2.55
CA ILE A 147 8.48 -16.66 2.59
C ILE A 147 7.13 -16.34 3.26
N PHE A 148 7.15 -15.58 4.35
CA PHE A 148 5.92 -15.15 5.03
C PHE A 148 4.97 -14.40 4.09
N PHE A 149 5.47 -13.38 3.36
CA PHE A 149 4.62 -12.61 2.44
C PHE A 149 4.14 -13.43 1.25
N LEU A 150 4.97 -14.34 0.73
CA LEU A 150 4.57 -15.31 -0.29
C LEU A 150 3.39 -16.16 0.20
N CYS A 151 3.48 -16.72 1.40
CA CYS A 151 2.43 -17.53 2.00
C CYS A 151 1.14 -16.75 2.23
N PHE A 152 1.27 -15.52 2.73
CA PHE A 152 0.13 -14.66 2.99
C PHE A 152 -0.61 -14.33 1.67
N SER A 153 0.15 -13.95 0.64
CA SER A 153 -0.35 -13.68 -0.71
C SER A 153 -1.12 -14.87 -1.30
N LEU A 154 -0.56 -16.08 -1.18
CA LEU A 154 -1.21 -17.28 -1.71
C LEU A 154 -2.42 -17.68 -0.87
N ASN A 155 -2.38 -17.56 0.45
CA ASN A 155 -3.52 -17.89 1.31
C ASN A 155 -4.71 -17.03 0.97
N ILE A 156 -4.55 -15.71 0.90
CA ILE A 156 -5.68 -14.83 0.66
C ILE A 156 -6.31 -15.08 -0.73
N PHE A 157 -5.49 -15.47 -1.71
CA PHE A 157 -5.97 -15.95 -2.99
C PHE A 157 -6.76 -17.27 -2.87
N ILE A 158 -6.28 -18.25 -2.08
CA ILE A 158 -6.98 -19.50 -1.79
C ILE A 158 -8.30 -19.25 -1.03
N CYS A 159 -8.32 -18.27 -0.10
CA CYS A 159 -9.54 -17.81 0.55
C CYS A 159 -10.56 -17.33 -0.49
N GLU A 160 -10.15 -16.50 -1.44
CA GLU A 160 -11.03 -16.06 -2.52
C GLU A 160 -11.65 -17.23 -3.28
N LEU A 161 -10.86 -18.25 -3.60
CA LEU A 161 -11.35 -19.45 -4.27
C LEU A 161 -12.39 -20.18 -3.43
N ALA A 162 -12.17 -20.33 -2.11
CA ALA A 162 -13.14 -20.93 -1.19
C ALA A 162 -14.43 -20.11 -1.09
N PHE A 163 -14.33 -18.78 -1.08
CA PHE A 163 -15.47 -17.86 -1.12
C PHE A 163 -16.32 -18.04 -2.38
N ARG A 164 -15.69 -18.17 -3.56
CA ARG A 164 -16.40 -18.44 -4.82
C ARG A 164 -17.12 -19.78 -4.83
N GLN A 165 -16.57 -20.78 -4.15
CA GLN A 165 -17.18 -22.10 -4.04
C GLN A 165 -18.33 -22.16 -3.04
N GLY A 166 -18.43 -21.17 -2.13
CA GLY A 166 -19.49 -21.11 -1.12
C GLY A 166 -19.35 -22.15 -0.01
N GLU A 167 -18.12 -22.52 0.35
CA GLU A 167 -17.85 -23.53 1.38
C GLU A 167 -17.54 -22.88 2.76
N PRO A 168 -18.54 -22.68 3.64
CA PRO A 168 -18.39 -21.84 4.84
C PRO A 168 -17.34 -22.38 5.82
N TYR A 169 -17.26 -23.71 6.01
CA TYR A 169 -16.28 -24.31 6.92
C TYR A 169 -14.83 -24.11 6.43
N ARG A 170 -14.59 -24.25 5.12
CA ARG A 170 -13.28 -24.01 4.52
C ARG A 170 -12.92 -22.54 4.60
N ILE A 171 -13.85 -21.64 4.30
CA ILE A 171 -13.68 -20.20 4.47
C ILE A 171 -13.26 -19.86 5.90
N PHE A 172 -13.97 -20.38 6.90
CA PHE A 172 -13.66 -20.13 8.31
C PHE A 172 -12.25 -20.58 8.69
N ARG A 173 -11.85 -21.80 8.31
CA ARG A 173 -10.50 -22.32 8.61
C ARG A 173 -9.39 -21.47 7.96
N LEU A 174 -9.55 -21.12 6.69
CA LEU A 174 -8.57 -20.30 5.98
C LEU A 174 -8.47 -18.88 6.57
N MET A 175 -9.61 -18.27 6.94
CA MET A 175 -9.65 -16.99 7.63
C MET A 175 -8.97 -17.04 9.01
N ALA A 176 -9.19 -18.12 9.76
CA ALA A 176 -8.47 -18.35 11.02
C ALA A 176 -6.96 -18.51 10.78
N GLY A 177 -6.56 -19.16 9.69
CA GLY A 177 -5.18 -19.24 9.23
C GLY A 177 -4.57 -17.86 8.92
N LEU A 178 -5.29 -16.99 8.20
CA LEU A 178 -4.86 -15.61 7.92
C LEU A 178 -4.70 -14.80 9.22
N PHE A 179 -5.63 -14.95 10.16
CA PHE A 179 -5.54 -14.30 11.47
C PHE A 179 -4.32 -14.81 12.26
N ALA A 180 -4.09 -16.12 12.29
CA ALA A 180 -2.92 -16.70 12.91
C ALA A 180 -1.62 -16.15 12.29
N MET A 181 -1.55 -16.04 10.96
CA MET A 181 -0.40 -15.42 10.28
C MET A 181 -0.18 -13.97 10.69
N LEU A 182 -1.24 -13.18 10.87
CA LEU A 182 -1.13 -11.82 11.36
C LEU A 182 -0.55 -11.79 12.78
N VAL A 183 -1.01 -12.67 13.67
CA VAL A 183 -0.47 -12.81 15.03
C VAL A 183 1.00 -13.22 14.99
N ILE A 184 1.37 -14.17 14.14
CA ILE A 184 2.75 -14.60 13.93
C ILE A 184 3.62 -13.43 13.47
N TYR A 185 3.15 -12.66 12.50
CA TYR A 185 3.86 -11.48 12.00
C TYR A 185 4.14 -10.50 13.13
N VAL A 186 3.09 -10.11 13.87
CA VAL A 186 3.19 -9.15 14.98
C VAL A 186 4.09 -9.67 16.11
N THR A 187 4.13 -10.98 16.36
CA THR A 187 4.87 -11.55 17.50
C THR A 187 6.33 -11.87 17.18
N PHE A 188 6.61 -12.37 15.97
CA PHE A 188 7.91 -12.96 15.63
C PHE A 188 8.68 -12.22 14.55
N ILE A 189 7.99 -11.54 13.62
CA ILE A 189 8.63 -10.87 12.47
C ILE A 189 8.70 -9.35 12.69
N TRP A 190 7.73 -8.79 13.40
CA TRP A 190 7.61 -7.35 13.58
C TRP A 190 8.65 -6.83 14.57
N THR A 191 9.55 -5.96 14.09
CA THR A 191 10.61 -5.30 14.87
C THR A 191 10.22 -3.88 15.32
N GLY A 192 8.92 -3.56 15.39
CA GLY A 192 8.41 -2.23 15.77
C GLY A 192 8.31 -1.22 14.63
N PHE A 193 9.11 -1.34 13.56
CA PHE A 193 9.08 -0.42 12.40
C PHE A 193 8.01 -0.76 11.34
N GLY A 194 7.33 -1.90 11.48
CA GLY A 194 6.46 -2.48 10.44
C GLY A 194 4.96 -2.18 10.50
N ARG A 195 4.49 -1.14 11.21
CA ARG A 195 3.03 -0.85 11.35
C ARG A 195 2.28 -0.73 10.02
N ILE A 196 2.98 -0.28 8.97
CA ILE A 196 2.44 -0.18 7.62
C ILE A 196 2.09 -1.56 7.07
N TYR A 197 2.88 -2.59 7.38
CA TYR A 197 2.57 -3.96 6.99
C TYR A 197 1.29 -4.48 7.65
N ILE A 198 1.00 -4.09 8.90
CA ILE A 198 -0.27 -4.47 9.53
C ILE A 198 -1.44 -3.92 8.71
N GLY A 199 -1.38 -2.65 8.30
CA GLY A 199 -2.36 -2.06 7.38
C GLY A 199 -2.44 -2.80 6.05
N MET A 200 -1.28 -3.09 5.43
CA MET A 200 -1.22 -3.79 4.13
C MET A 200 -1.70 -5.24 4.16
N LEU A 201 -1.57 -5.93 5.30
CA LEU A 201 -2.06 -7.29 5.49
C LEU A 201 -3.55 -7.30 5.82
N THR A 202 -4.05 -6.32 6.58
CA THR A 202 -5.46 -6.27 6.99
C THR A 202 -6.39 -5.74 5.90
N VAL A 203 -5.95 -4.78 5.08
CA VAL A 203 -6.78 -4.18 4.01
C VAL A 203 -7.31 -5.23 3.02
N PRO A 204 -6.48 -6.13 2.45
CA PRO A 204 -6.95 -7.18 1.55
C PRO A 204 -8.01 -8.10 2.20
N ILE A 205 -7.85 -8.42 3.49
CA ILE A 205 -8.82 -9.25 4.24
C ILE A 205 -10.17 -8.51 4.34
N TYR A 206 -10.15 -7.24 4.71
CA TYR A 206 -11.37 -6.42 4.79
C TYR A 206 -12.06 -6.31 3.43
N VAL A 207 -11.30 -6.14 2.35
CA VAL A 207 -11.81 -6.11 0.97
C VAL A 207 -12.43 -7.44 0.59
N LEU A 208 -11.80 -8.57 0.95
CA LEU A 208 -12.33 -9.90 0.69
C LEU A 208 -13.73 -10.03 1.28
N LEU A 209 -13.87 -9.69 2.56
CA LEU A 209 -15.12 -9.80 3.29
C LEU A 209 -16.23 -8.92 2.68
N ILE A 210 -15.91 -7.72 2.22
CA ILE A 210 -16.92 -6.87 1.56
C ILE A 210 -17.25 -7.37 0.14
N SER A 211 -16.24 -7.80 -0.62
CA SER A 211 -16.42 -8.28 -2.01
C SER A 211 -17.38 -9.47 -2.10
N TYR A 212 -17.42 -10.30 -1.05
CA TYR A 212 -18.34 -11.43 -0.94
C TYR A 212 -19.55 -11.16 -0.02
N GLY A 213 -19.82 -9.89 0.30
CA GLY A 213 -21.05 -9.47 0.98
C GLY A 213 -21.16 -9.80 2.47
N LEU A 214 -20.08 -10.26 3.11
CA LEU A 214 -20.06 -10.52 4.56
C LEU A 214 -19.99 -9.22 5.38
N LEU A 215 -19.38 -8.18 4.83
CA LEU A 215 -19.32 -6.86 5.45
C LEU A 215 -19.85 -5.79 4.49
N LYS A 216 -20.42 -4.72 5.04
CA LYS A 216 -20.78 -3.54 4.27
C LYS A 216 -19.61 -2.55 4.31
N TYR A 217 -19.24 -2.02 3.15
CA TYR A 217 -18.27 -0.94 3.07
C TYR A 217 -18.78 0.28 3.85
N ARG A 218 -17.97 0.75 4.80
CA ARG A 218 -18.22 2.00 5.53
C ARG A 218 -16.90 2.76 5.65
N PRO A 219 -16.76 3.95 5.02
CA PRO A 219 -15.52 4.70 5.06
C PRO A 219 -15.22 5.29 6.44
N VAL A 220 -16.25 5.65 7.22
CA VAL A 220 -16.09 6.32 8.52
C VAL A 220 -15.32 5.46 9.54
N PRO A 221 -15.62 4.16 9.73
CA PRO A 221 -14.79 3.29 10.57
C PRO A 221 -13.32 3.23 10.16
N LEU A 222 -12.99 3.32 8.87
CA LEU A 222 -11.60 3.27 8.40
C LEU A 222 -10.81 4.50 8.87
N ILE A 223 -11.47 5.66 8.91
CA ILE A 223 -10.89 6.88 9.48
C ILE A 223 -10.56 6.66 10.95
N GLY A 224 -11.52 6.15 11.74
CA GLY A 224 -11.30 5.83 13.15
C GLY A 224 -10.15 4.84 13.36
N VAL A 225 -10.09 3.77 12.56
CA VAL A 225 -9.01 2.78 12.61
C VAL A 225 -7.66 3.41 12.26
N SER A 226 -7.57 4.23 11.21
CA SER A 226 -6.30 4.88 10.85
C SER A 226 -5.76 5.76 11.99
N LEU A 227 -6.64 6.53 12.64
CA LEU A 227 -6.28 7.34 13.80
C LEU A 227 -5.77 6.45 14.94
N LEU A 228 -6.52 5.41 15.30
CA LEU A 228 -6.13 4.49 16.38
C LEU A 228 -4.81 3.77 16.09
N VAL A 229 -4.56 3.37 14.84
CA VAL A 229 -3.31 2.69 14.45
C VAL A 229 -2.12 3.64 14.54
N VAL A 230 -2.23 4.88 14.08
CA VAL A 230 -1.13 5.84 14.17
C VAL A 230 -0.90 6.29 15.60
N LEU A 231 -1.95 6.68 16.33
CA LEU A 231 -1.85 7.08 17.73
C LEU A 231 -1.34 5.92 18.60
N GLY A 232 -1.94 4.74 18.47
CA GLY A 232 -1.53 3.54 19.18
C GLY A 232 -0.09 3.14 18.84
N GLY A 233 0.29 3.17 17.55
CA GLY A 233 1.65 2.90 17.12
C GLY A 233 2.68 3.88 17.72
N ASN A 234 2.34 5.16 17.78
CA ASN A 234 3.18 6.17 18.41
C ASN A 234 3.28 5.96 19.93
N LEU A 235 2.16 5.66 20.61
CA LEU A 235 2.14 5.35 22.05
C LEU A 235 2.94 4.09 22.38
N PHE A 236 2.85 3.03 21.57
CA PHE A 236 3.65 1.82 21.76
C PHE A 236 5.15 2.07 21.55
N ARG A 237 5.50 2.97 20.63
CA ARG A 237 6.89 3.25 20.28
C ARG A 237 7.58 4.21 21.25
N PHE A 238 6.90 5.29 21.63
CA PHE A 238 7.47 6.36 22.43
C PHE A 238 6.94 6.39 23.88
N GLY A 239 5.97 5.53 24.21
CA GLY A 239 5.27 5.58 25.48
C GLY A 239 4.34 6.80 25.60
N PHE A 240 3.75 6.97 26.78
CA PHE A 240 2.96 8.17 27.11
C PHE A 240 3.83 9.41 27.35
N GLN A 241 5.13 9.22 27.58
CA GLN A 241 6.11 10.29 27.87
C GLN A 241 6.95 10.66 26.65
N GLY A 242 6.58 10.20 25.45
CA GLY A 242 7.33 10.48 24.24
C GLY A 242 7.54 11.98 24.07
N ASP A 243 8.81 12.41 24.03
CA ASP A 243 9.14 13.79 23.73
C ASP A 243 8.55 14.14 22.36
N TYR A 244 7.97 15.33 22.28
CA TYR A 244 7.40 15.88 21.08
C TYR A 244 8.35 15.77 19.86
N HIS A 245 9.64 16.08 20.07
CA HIS A 245 10.66 15.94 19.03
C HIS A 245 10.84 14.49 18.55
N SER A 246 10.66 13.52 19.44
CA SER A 246 10.70 12.09 19.08
C SER A 246 9.51 11.69 18.21
N VAL A 247 8.32 12.25 18.48
CA VAL A 247 7.12 12.02 17.65
C VAL A 247 7.27 12.71 16.29
N LEU A 248 7.89 13.89 16.22
CA LEU A 248 8.09 14.60 14.95
C LEU A 248 9.19 14.00 14.08
N SER A 249 10.21 13.40 14.68
CA SER A 249 11.29 12.71 13.95
C SER A 249 10.89 11.31 13.47
N ASP A 250 9.71 10.83 13.86
CA ASP A 250 9.21 9.54 13.44
C ASP A 250 8.86 9.51 11.95
N SER A 251 9.17 8.40 11.28
CA SER A 251 8.99 8.27 9.83
C SER A 251 7.55 8.33 9.35
N THR A 252 6.52 8.29 10.23
CA THR A 252 5.12 8.50 9.80
C THR A 252 4.63 9.92 9.88
N THR A 253 5.33 10.79 10.60
CA THR A 253 4.96 12.18 10.82
C THR A 253 5.94 13.11 10.11
N SER A 254 7.23 12.78 10.10
CA SER A 254 8.31 13.62 9.56
C SER A 254 8.21 13.85 8.05
N GLY A 255 7.63 12.92 7.29
CA GLY A 255 7.62 13.03 5.82
C GLY A 255 6.96 14.32 5.30
N LEU A 256 5.92 14.81 5.99
CA LEU A 256 5.29 16.09 5.63
C LEU A 256 6.16 17.30 5.97
N LEU A 257 6.81 17.28 7.14
CA LEU A 257 7.71 18.34 7.57
C LEU A 257 8.91 18.44 6.62
N LEU A 258 9.54 17.31 6.31
CA LEU A 258 10.68 17.24 5.40
C LEU A 258 10.31 17.65 3.99
N ALA A 259 9.12 17.28 3.50
CA ALA A 259 8.65 17.74 2.21
C ALA A 259 8.46 19.27 2.18
N ASP A 260 7.93 19.86 3.26
CA ASP A 260 7.78 21.31 3.40
C ASP A 260 9.14 22.03 3.44
N GLU A 261 10.10 21.52 4.22
CA GLU A 261 11.48 22.02 4.24
C GLU A 261 12.12 22.01 2.84
N LEU A 262 11.95 20.90 2.11
CA LEU A 262 12.42 20.78 0.72
C LEU A 262 11.77 21.81 -0.20
N TRP A 263 10.46 21.99 -0.11
CA TRP A 263 9.73 22.98 -0.89
C TRP A 263 10.22 24.41 -0.62
N ASN A 264 10.37 24.77 0.66
CA ASN A 264 10.77 26.11 1.08
C ASN A 264 12.23 26.41 0.76
N SER A 265 13.09 25.40 0.76
CA SER A 265 14.49 25.55 0.37
C SER A 265 14.67 25.91 -1.11
N LYS A 266 13.68 25.58 -1.97
CA LYS A 266 13.70 25.74 -3.44
C LYS A 266 14.92 25.12 -4.14
N GLN A 267 15.68 24.26 -3.46
CA GLN A 267 16.86 23.60 -3.99
C GLN A 267 16.53 22.15 -4.37
N SER A 268 17.05 21.71 -5.51
CA SER A 268 17.17 20.28 -5.79
C SER A 268 18.46 19.79 -5.13
N PHE A 269 18.37 18.75 -4.31
CA PHE A 269 19.52 18.24 -3.54
C PHE A 269 20.16 17.01 -4.20
N ALA A 270 19.56 16.50 -5.27
CA ALA A 270 20.07 15.37 -6.03
C ALA A 270 20.01 15.62 -7.54
N LEU A 271 20.71 14.76 -8.30
CA LEU A 271 20.74 14.82 -9.75
C LEU A 271 19.46 14.20 -10.33
N PRO A 272 18.88 14.74 -11.41
CA PRO A 272 17.74 14.12 -12.08
C PRO A 272 17.99 12.67 -12.52
N SER A 273 19.24 12.27 -12.74
CA SER A 273 19.63 10.88 -13.00
C SER A 273 19.24 9.94 -11.87
N ASP A 274 19.26 10.40 -10.62
CA ASP A 274 18.95 9.59 -9.44
C ASP A 274 17.44 9.32 -9.31
N MET A 275 16.60 10.17 -9.91
CA MET A 275 15.17 9.90 -10.06
C MET A 275 14.94 8.65 -10.91
N SER A 276 15.71 8.49 -11.99
CA SER A 276 15.61 7.28 -12.84
C SER A 276 15.95 6.02 -12.05
N SER A 277 16.89 6.12 -11.10
CA SER A 277 17.22 5.05 -10.17
C SER A 277 16.07 4.70 -9.24
N GLN A 278 15.31 5.68 -8.74
CA GLN A 278 14.11 5.39 -7.97
C GLN A 278 13.01 4.73 -8.80
N PHE A 279 12.85 5.11 -10.07
CA PHE A 279 11.97 4.38 -10.99
C PHE A 279 12.45 2.95 -11.24
N MET A 280 13.76 2.69 -11.35
CA MET A 280 14.25 1.31 -11.43
C MET A 280 13.91 0.54 -10.15
N LEU A 281 14.03 1.15 -8.96
CA LEU A 281 13.61 0.52 -7.71
C LEU A 281 12.09 0.29 -7.65
N PHE A 282 11.27 1.15 -8.25
CA PHE A 282 9.83 0.90 -8.37
C PHE A 282 9.51 -0.45 -9.03
N PHE A 283 10.31 -0.87 -10.02
CA PHE A 283 10.10 -2.14 -10.75
C PHE A 283 11.02 -3.29 -10.30
N PHE A 284 12.17 -3.02 -9.69
CA PHE A 284 13.20 -4.05 -9.49
C PHE A 284 13.78 -4.07 -8.07
N ASN A 285 13.17 -3.38 -7.10
CA ASN A 285 13.68 -3.40 -5.73
C ASN A 285 13.60 -4.78 -5.05
N TRP A 286 12.85 -5.73 -5.58
CA TRP A 286 12.88 -7.11 -5.09
C TRP A 286 14.19 -7.86 -5.43
N MET A 287 14.94 -7.38 -6.42
CA MET A 287 16.17 -8.02 -6.87
C MET A 287 17.25 -7.91 -5.78
N PRO A 288 17.86 -9.04 -5.36
CA PRO A 288 18.89 -9.05 -4.33
C PRO A 288 20.19 -8.42 -4.85
N ARG A 289 20.98 -7.80 -3.97
CA ARG A 289 22.25 -7.14 -4.34
C ARG A 289 23.28 -8.09 -4.94
N GLN A 290 23.19 -9.39 -4.65
CA GLN A 290 24.05 -10.41 -5.25
C GLN A 290 23.82 -10.53 -6.77
N LEU A 291 22.57 -10.31 -7.23
CA LEU A 291 22.22 -10.31 -8.65
C LEU A 291 22.30 -8.91 -9.27
N TRP A 292 22.13 -7.86 -8.47
CA TRP A 292 22.30 -6.46 -8.88
C TRP A 292 23.26 -5.74 -7.92
N PRO A 293 24.58 -5.93 -8.08
CA PRO A 293 25.56 -5.31 -7.18
C PRO A 293 25.42 -3.79 -7.13
N GLU A 294 25.22 -3.18 -8.30
CA GLU A 294 25.03 -1.73 -8.51
C GLU A 294 23.61 -1.25 -8.19
N LYS A 295 22.82 -2.01 -7.42
CA LYS A 295 21.46 -1.63 -7.06
C LYS A 295 21.44 -0.27 -6.37
N PRO A 296 20.67 0.72 -6.89
CA PRO A 296 20.61 2.04 -6.29
C PRO A 296 20.12 2.01 -4.85
N VAL A 297 20.53 3.04 -4.10
CA VAL A 297 20.05 3.27 -2.74
C VAL A 297 18.69 3.97 -2.81
N ALA A 298 17.75 3.52 -1.98
CA ALA A 298 16.43 4.14 -1.88
C ALA A 298 16.54 5.54 -1.27
N VAL A 299 15.66 6.45 -1.70
CA VAL A 299 15.67 7.86 -1.28
C VAL A 299 15.78 8.05 0.24
N GLY A 300 15.07 7.21 1.01
CA GLY A 300 15.02 7.35 2.46
C GLY A 300 16.38 7.16 3.16
N ALA A 301 17.27 6.35 2.59
CA ALA A 301 18.62 6.17 3.11
C ALA A 301 19.57 7.24 2.55
N SER A 302 19.50 7.54 1.25
CA SER A 302 20.34 8.58 0.65
C SER A 302 20.05 9.96 1.23
N PHE A 303 18.80 10.26 1.58
CA PHE A 303 18.44 11.53 2.21
C PHE A 303 19.10 11.71 3.58
N VAL A 304 19.16 10.63 4.39
CA VAL A 304 19.88 10.66 5.67
C VAL A 304 21.37 10.92 5.43
N ASP A 305 21.95 10.32 4.40
CA ASP A 305 23.38 10.41 4.10
C ASP A 305 23.82 11.78 3.63
N PHE A 306 23.06 12.34 2.68
CA PHE A 306 23.47 13.54 1.96
C PHE A 306 22.84 14.81 2.51
N TYR A 307 21.64 14.73 3.09
CA TYR A 307 20.91 15.92 3.55
C TYR A 307 20.96 16.09 5.07
N MET A 308 20.51 15.07 5.83
CA MET A 308 20.48 15.18 7.30
C MET A 308 21.87 15.01 7.92
N GLY A 309 22.74 14.25 7.26
CA GLY A 309 23.98 13.76 7.82
C GLY A 309 23.75 12.54 8.71
N ARG A 310 24.56 11.49 8.53
CA ARG A 310 24.43 10.23 9.30
C ARG A 310 24.91 10.31 10.76
N SER A 311 25.47 11.44 11.17
CA SER A 311 25.97 11.61 12.55
C SER A 311 24.83 11.41 13.56
N GLY A 312 24.98 10.45 14.47
CA GLY A 312 23.95 10.11 15.47
C GLY A 312 22.90 9.08 15.01
N PHE A 313 22.95 8.63 13.76
CA PHE A 313 22.06 7.58 13.23
C PHE A 313 22.80 6.26 12.98
N GLY A 314 22.12 5.14 13.18
CA GLY A 314 22.67 3.81 12.86
C GLY A 314 22.79 3.57 11.35
N GLU A 315 23.63 2.61 10.95
CA GLU A 315 23.93 2.31 9.54
C GLU A 315 22.69 1.88 8.71
N GLY A 316 21.67 1.32 9.35
CA GLY A 316 20.41 0.95 8.71
C GLY A 316 19.32 2.02 8.75
N HIS A 317 19.59 3.21 9.28
CA HIS A 317 18.56 4.24 9.43
C HIS A 317 18.08 4.76 8.07
N SER A 318 16.76 4.90 7.94
CA SER A 318 16.13 5.51 6.77
C SER A 318 14.88 6.26 7.19
N ILE A 319 14.56 7.32 6.47
CA ILE A 319 13.39 8.15 6.70
C ILE A 319 12.44 8.09 5.50
N ALA A 320 11.16 8.38 5.73
CA ALA A 320 10.17 8.43 4.66
C ALA A 320 9.89 9.89 4.32
N LEU A 321 10.08 10.27 3.05
CA LEU A 321 9.83 11.63 2.56
C LEU A 321 8.40 11.81 2.00
N GLY A 322 7.62 10.73 1.92
CA GLY A 322 6.42 10.72 1.09
C GLY A 322 6.74 10.74 -0.41
N VAL A 323 5.75 10.38 -1.21
CA VAL A 323 5.91 10.43 -2.67
C VAL A 323 6.24 11.84 -3.16
N VAL A 324 5.56 12.87 -2.62
CA VAL A 324 5.79 14.27 -3.03
C VAL A 324 7.19 14.74 -2.62
N GLY A 325 7.63 14.46 -1.38
CA GLY A 325 8.96 14.84 -0.92
C GLY A 325 10.07 14.14 -1.72
N GLU A 326 9.89 12.87 -2.10
CA GLU A 326 10.83 12.17 -2.99
C GLU A 326 10.99 12.90 -4.33
N HIS A 327 9.88 13.27 -4.99
CA HIS A 327 9.97 13.96 -6.27
C HIS A 327 10.52 15.39 -6.14
N LEU A 328 10.23 16.10 -5.04
CA LEU A 328 10.82 17.41 -4.75
C LEU A 328 12.33 17.30 -4.58
N TYR A 329 12.78 16.32 -3.79
CA TYR A 329 14.19 16.09 -3.51
C TYR A 329 15.04 15.89 -4.77
N PHE A 330 14.55 15.08 -5.73
CA PHE A 330 15.30 14.76 -6.95
C PHE A 330 15.11 15.74 -8.10
N MET A 331 13.94 16.37 -8.22
CA MET A 331 13.58 17.11 -9.44
C MET A 331 13.38 18.61 -9.20
N GLY A 332 13.39 19.09 -7.96
CA GLY A 332 13.17 20.50 -7.63
C GLY A 332 11.93 21.03 -8.35
N GLY A 333 12.04 22.07 -9.18
CA GLY A 333 10.93 22.63 -9.96
C GLY A 333 10.23 21.69 -10.94
N TRP A 334 10.85 20.56 -11.31
CA TRP A 334 10.29 19.54 -12.22
C TRP A 334 9.61 18.37 -11.50
N TRP A 335 9.37 18.50 -10.19
CA TRP A 335 8.77 17.45 -9.37
C TRP A 335 7.38 17.03 -9.86
N LEU A 336 6.54 17.97 -10.34
CA LEU A 336 5.17 17.67 -10.74
C LEU A 336 5.08 16.78 -12.00
N PRO A 337 5.80 17.06 -13.11
CA PRO A 337 5.91 16.13 -14.24
C PRO A 337 6.44 14.74 -13.84
N SER A 338 7.45 14.68 -12.96
CA SER A 338 8.01 13.41 -12.48
C SER A 338 7.00 12.61 -11.66
N LEU A 339 6.25 13.27 -10.78
CA LEU A 339 5.17 12.66 -10.02
C LEU A 339 4.03 12.18 -10.93
N ALA A 340 3.68 12.96 -11.95
CA ALA A 340 2.69 12.54 -12.94
C ALA A 340 3.12 11.25 -13.66
N LEU A 341 4.41 11.12 -14.01
CA LEU A 341 4.94 9.88 -14.59
C LEU A 341 4.84 8.70 -13.63
N ALA A 342 5.15 8.89 -12.34
CA ALA A 342 5.00 7.86 -11.30
C ALA A 342 3.54 7.40 -11.16
N ILE A 343 2.59 8.33 -11.16
CA ILE A 343 1.15 8.03 -11.13
C ILE A 343 0.74 7.23 -12.38
N VAL A 344 1.18 7.66 -13.57
CA VAL A 344 0.91 6.94 -14.82
C VAL A 344 1.46 5.52 -14.76
N ALA A 345 2.69 5.33 -14.28
CA ALA A 345 3.30 4.01 -14.11
C ALA A 345 2.47 3.13 -13.16
N PHE A 346 2.05 3.66 -12.00
CA PHE A 346 1.20 2.95 -11.05
C PHE A 346 -0.15 2.53 -11.68
N VAL A 347 -0.83 3.45 -12.37
CA VAL A 347 -2.12 3.17 -13.03
C VAL A 347 -1.97 2.13 -14.14
N CYS A 348 -0.91 2.22 -14.94
CA CYS A 348 -0.60 1.24 -15.98
C CYS A 348 -0.34 -0.15 -15.39
N LEU A 349 0.46 -0.25 -14.32
CA LEU A 349 0.67 -1.53 -13.62
C LEU A 349 -0.62 -2.09 -13.04
N ARG A 350 -1.43 -1.26 -12.37
CA ARG A 350 -2.72 -1.69 -11.84
C ARG A 350 -3.60 -2.28 -12.93
N ARG A 351 -3.72 -1.60 -14.07
CA ARG A 351 -4.51 -2.08 -15.22
C ARG A 351 -3.96 -3.38 -15.80
N LEU A 352 -2.65 -3.48 -15.94
CA LEU A 352 -1.98 -4.70 -16.39
C LEU A 352 -2.29 -5.86 -15.44
N PHE A 353 -2.19 -5.65 -14.14
CA PHE A 353 -2.46 -6.67 -13.13
C PHE A 353 -3.95 -7.02 -13.05
N ALA A 354 -4.86 -6.06 -13.18
CA ALA A 354 -6.29 -6.33 -13.26
C ALA A 354 -6.62 -7.27 -14.45
N LYS A 355 -5.99 -7.02 -15.61
CA LYS A 355 -6.14 -7.86 -16.81
C LYS A 355 -5.55 -9.26 -16.60
N ILE A 356 -4.32 -9.35 -16.08
CA ILE A 356 -3.62 -10.63 -15.85
C ILE A 356 -4.33 -11.46 -14.79
N SER A 357 -4.95 -10.81 -13.80
CA SER A 357 -5.61 -11.49 -12.69
C SER A 357 -6.91 -12.20 -13.07
N GLY A 358 -7.34 -12.18 -14.34
CA GLY A 358 -8.49 -12.97 -14.81
C GLY A 358 -9.81 -12.66 -14.08
N GLY A 359 -9.92 -11.49 -13.46
CA GLY A 359 -11.05 -11.09 -12.62
C GLY A 359 -11.09 -11.68 -11.21
N PHE A 360 -9.97 -12.23 -10.71
CA PHE A 360 -9.76 -12.40 -9.26
C PHE A 360 -9.60 -11.03 -8.59
N VAL A 361 -10.21 -10.87 -7.42
CA VAL A 361 -10.24 -9.61 -6.67
C VAL A 361 -8.99 -9.49 -5.80
N MET A 362 -8.56 -10.58 -5.17
CA MET A 362 -7.47 -10.56 -4.18
C MET A 362 -6.09 -10.20 -4.73
N PRO A 363 -5.66 -10.68 -5.91
CA PRO A 363 -4.39 -10.25 -6.47
C PRO A 363 -4.31 -8.73 -6.67
N LEU A 364 -5.40 -8.13 -7.15
CA LEU A 364 -5.50 -6.69 -7.33
C LEU A 364 -5.63 -5.97 -5.98
N ALA A 365 -6.37 -6.54 -5.02
CA ALA A 365 -6.50 -5.99 -3.68
C ALA A 365 -5.17 -5.93 -2.93
N LEU A 366 -4.32 -6.95 -3.07
CA LEU A 366 -2.96 -6.97 -2.54
C LEU A 366 -2.11 -5.86 -3.17
N PHE A 367 -2.18 -5.70 -4.49
CA PHE A 367 -1.48 -4.60 -5.17
C PHE A 367 -1.97 -3.23 -4.68
N ASP A 368 -3.27 -3.01 -4.67
CA ASP A 368 -3.89 -1.75 -4.25
C ASP A 368 -3.58 -1.43 -2.77
N ALA A 369 -3.46 -2.42 -1.88
CA ALA A 369 -3.06 -2.22 -0.49
C ALA A 369 -1.64 -1.65 -0.34
N ASN A 370 -0.74 -1.90 -1.30
CA ASN A 370 0.59 -1.29 -1.33
C ASN A 370 0.55 0.21 -1.64
N PHE A 371 -0.57 0.76 -2.11
CA PHE A 371 -0.71 2.21 -2.36
C PHE A 371 -0.46 3.05 -1.09
N ILE A 372 -0.78 2.51 0.09
CA ILE A 372 -0.41 3.09 1.40
C ILE A 372 1.09 3.37 1.47
N THR A 373 1.90 2.41 1.02
CA THR A 373 3.36 2.54 1.00
C THR A 373 3.84 3.52 -0.05
N PHE A 374 3.21 3.54 -1.22
CA PHE A 374 3.53 4.51 -2.26
C PHE A 374 3.38 5.94 -1.74
N LEU A 375 2.26 6.25 -1.09
CA LEU A 375 2.03 7.56 -0.50
C LEU A 375 3.05 7.91 0.59
N TRP A 376 3.34 6.96 1.49
CA TRP A 376 4.22 7.17 2.64
C TRP A 376 5.72 7.24 2.30
N GLY A 377 6.21 6.29 1.51
CA GLY A 377 7.66 6.09 1.31
C GLY A 377 8.09 6.22 -0.14
N GLY A 378 7.17 6.50 -1.07
CA GLY A 378 7.46 6.73 -2.47
C GLY A 378 7.81 5.48 -3.27
N LEU A 379 8.63 5.63 -4.31
CA LEU A 379 8.79 4.63 -5.39
C LEU A 379 9.52 3.38 -4.92
N ALA A 380 10.69 3.54 -4.32
CA ALA A 380 11.49 2.42 -3.86
C ALA A 380 10.79 1.64 -2.75
N ALA A 381 10.15 2.34 -1.81
CA ALA A 381 9.39 1.73 -0.74
C ALA A 381 8.23 0.88 -1.28
N PHE A 382 7.51 1.38 -2.28
CA PHE A 382 6.45 0.64 -2.95
C PHE A 382 7.00 -0.61 -3.65
N GLY A 383 8.04 -0.44 -4.46
CA GLY A 383 8.69 -1.53 -5.21
C GLY A 383 9.21 -2.64 -4.32
N ALA A 384 9.71 -2.31 -3.12
CA ALA A 384 10.17 -3.32 -2.17
C ALA A 384 9.07 -4.28 -1.68
N ARG A 385 7.80 -3.83 -1.71
CA ARG A 385 6.71 -4.54 -1.02
C ARG A 385 5.74 -5.26 -1.95
N TYR A 386 5.32 -4.63 -3.06
CA TYR A 386 4.28 -5.26 -3.89
C TYR A 386 4.77 -6.52 -4.60
N PHE A 387 6.08 -6.65 -4.84
CA PHE A 387 6.63 -7.86 -5.46
C PHE A 387 6.43 -9.10 -4.59
N PHE A 388 6.74 -9.05 -3.30
CA PHE A 388 6.61 -10.22 -2.43
C PHE A 388 5.17 -10.45 -1.97
N LEU A 389 4.37 -9.39 -1.89
CA LEU A 389 2.99 -9.48 -1.40
C LEU A 389 1.96 -9.72 -2.52
N SER A 390 2.13 -9.15 -3.71
CA SER A 390 1.09 -9.13 -4.75
C SER A 390 1.42 -10.06 -5.93
N MET A 391 2.68 -10.10 -6.37
CA MET A 391 3.07 -10.93 -7.53
C MET A 391 2.77 -12.42 -7.37
N PRO A 392 2.91 -13.06 -6.19
CA PRO A 392 2.60 -14.48 -6.05
C PRO A 392 1.12 -14.77 -6.33
N ALA A 393 0.20 -13.96 -5.77
CA ALA A 393 -1.23 -14.05 -6.06
C ALA A 393 -1.55 -13.74 -7.53
N ILE A 394 -0.90 -12.72 -8.12
CA ILE A 394 -1.09 -12.37 -9.54
C ILE A 394 -0.64 -13.54 -10.43
N ALA A 395 0.54 -14.11 -10.20
CA ALA A 395 1.05 -15.25 -10.94
C ALA A 395 0.15 -16.47 -10.79
N ALA A 396 -0.27 -16.81 -9.56
CA ALA A 396 -1.18 -17.92 -9.29
C ALA A 396 -2.53 -17.73 -10.02
N SER A 397 -3.08 -16.52 -9.99
CA SER A 397 -4.33 -16.18 -10.70
C SER A 397 -4.19 -16.25 -12.22
N ALA A 398 -3.06 -15.80 -12.77
CA ALA A 398 -2.78 -15.86 -14.21
C ALA A 398 -2.66 -17.31 -14.70
N ILE A 399 -1.89 -18.13 -13.97
CA ILE A 399 -1.72 -19.56 -14.24
C ILE A 399 -3.08 -20.26 -14.20
N LEU A 400 -3.87 -20.01 -13.16
CA LEU A 400 -5.19 -20.61 -13.03
C LEU A 400 -6.13 -20.20 -14.17
N THR A 401 -6.14 -18.91 -14.52
CA THR A 401 -6.95 -18.38 -15.62
C THR A 401 -6.56 -19.01 -16.96
N TYR A 402 -5.27 -19.18 -17.22
CA TYR A 402 -4.77 -19.88 -18.41
C TYR A 402 -5.21 -21.35 -18.45
N TYR A 403 -5.08 -22.08 -17.33
CA TYR A 403 -5.50 -23.48 -17.24
C TYR A 403 -7.01 -23.69 -17.37
N LEU A 404 -7.83 -22.76 -16.86
CA LEU A 404 -9.28 -22.84 -16.97
C LEU A 404 -9.76 -22.42 -18.37
N GLY A 405 -9.23 -21.33 -18.93
CA GLY A 405 -9.59 -20.86 -20.27
C GLY A 405 -9.25 -21.86 -21.39
N SER A 406 -8.14 -22.58 -21.26
CA SER A 406 -7.78 -23.64 -22.22
C SER A 406 -8.75 -24.83 -22.23
N ARG A 407 -9.47 -25.09 -21.13
CA ARG A 407 -10.50 -26.15 -21.08
C ARG A 407 -11.80 -25.76 -21.78
N GLU A 408 -12.17 -24.49 -21.78
CA GLU A 408 -13.37 -23.99 -22.46
C GLU A 408 -13.18 -23.88 -23.97
N ALA A 409 -11.96 -23.56 -24.42
CA ALA A 409 -11.60 -23.49 -25.85
C ALA A 409 -11.61 -24.84 -26.58
N HIS A 410 -11.71 -25.96 -25.85
CA HIS A 410 -12.00 -27.28 -26.41
C HIS A 410 -13.47 -27.63 -26.18
N PRO A 411 -14.39 -27.21 -27.07
CA PRO A 411 -15.76 -27.68 -27.02
C PRO A 411 -15.71 -29.21 -27.08
N ARG A 412 -16.28 -29.86 -26.06
CA ARG A 412 -16.43 -31.32 -26.04
C ARG A 412 -17.01 -31.73 -27.38
N ASN A 413 -16.23 -32.51 -28.13
CA ASN A 413 -16.58 -32.97 -29.46
C ASN A 413 -18.04 -33.49 -29.45
N PRO A 414 -18.99 -32.87 -30.18
CA PRO A 414 -20.40 -33.23 -30.14
C PRO A 414 -20.66 -34.67 -30.63
N ALA A 415 -19.65 -35.36 -31.14
CA ALA A 415 -19.73 -36.72 -31.67
C ALA A 415 -19.85 -37.85 -30.63
N ARG A 416 -20.03 -37.58 -29.32
CA ARG A 416 -20.22 -38.63 -28.28
C ARG A 416 -21.63 -38.80 -27.76
N THR A 417 -22.62 -38.16 -28.38
CA THR A 417 -24.05 -38.49 -28.18
C THR A 417 -24.62 -39.09 -29.45
N ARG A 418 -24.35 -40.38 -29.68
CA ARG A 418 -25.20 -41.27 -30.47
C ARG A 418 -25.20 -42.64 -29.82
#